data_AF-A0A534NVY4-F1
#
_entry.id   AF-A0A534NVY4-F1
#
_cell.length_a   1.000
_cell.length_b   1.000
_cell.length_c   1.000
_cell.angle_alpha   90.00
_cell.angle_beta   90.00
_cell.angle_gamma   90.00
#
_symmetry.space_group_name_H-M   'P 1'
#
loop_
_entity.id
_entity.type
_entity.pdbx_description
1 polymer ?
#
loop_
_entity_poly.entity_id
_entity_poly.type
_entity_poly.pdbx_seq_one_letter_code
_entity_poly.pdbx_strand_id
1 'polypeptide(L)'
;TDVFVSMGQEKEAAARMKALAGYQVNAALLAKADPKAVVLHCLPAHRDAEISADVLDGPQSAIFDEAENRLHVQKALLEQLILRG
;
A
#
# COMPACT_ATOMS: atom_id res chain seq x y z
N THR A 1 1.93 3.18 0.99
CA THR A 1 2.55 2.55 2.19
C THR A 1 2.52 1.05 2.00
N ASP A 2 3.16 0.28 2.87
CA ASP A 2 3.18 -1.19 2.83
C ASP A 2 3.33 -1.73 4.25
N VAL A 3 3.09 -3.03 4.43
CA VAL A 3 3.19 -3.74 5.70
C VAL A 3 4.53 -3.48 6.39
N PHE A 4 4.47 -3.25 7.69
CA PHE A 4 5.67 -3.01 8.49
C PHE A 4 6.58 -4.25 8.61
N VAL A 5 6.00 -5.44 8.49
CA VAL A 5 6.70 -6.73 8.58
C VAL A 5 6.59 -7.42 7.24
N SER A 6 7.68 -7.44 6.46
CA SER A 6 7.70 -8.13 5.18
C SER A 6 7.74 -9.64 5.36
N MET A 7 7.39 -10.38 4.30
CA MET A 7 7.48 -11.84 4.29
C MET A 7 8.91 -12.30 4.64
N GLY A 8 9.03 -13.23 5.59
CA GLY A 8 10.32 -13.74 6.08
C GLY A 8 10.93 -12.95 7.25
N GLN A 9 10.27 -11.89 7.73
CA GLN A 9 10.71 -11.07 8.86
C GLN A 9 9.86 -11.26 10.13
N GLU A 10 9.14 -12.37 10.24
CA GLU A 10 8.16 -12.59 11.31
C GLU A 10 8.79 -12.60 12.71
N LYS A 11 10.05 -13.05 12.82
CA LYS A 11 10.81 -13.04 14.08
C LYS A 11 11.08 -11.62 14.60
N GLU A 12 11.09 -10.62 13.72
CA GLU A 12 11.36 -9.22 14.05
C GLU A 12 10.08 -8.41 14.25
N ALA A 13 8.91 -9.02 14.13
CA ALA A 13 7.63 -8.34 14.05
C ALA A 13 7.41 -7.32 15.19
N ALA A 14 7.62 -7.74 16.45
CA ALA A 14 7.41 -6.86 17.60
C ALA A 14 8.34 -5.64 17.60
N ALA A 15 9.62 -5.83 17.22
CA ALA A 15 10.59 -4.74 17.16
C ALA A 15 10.24 -3.74 16.05
N ARG A 16 9.84 -4.24 14.87
CA ARG A 16 9.44 -3.43 13.72
C ARG A 16 8.16 -2.66 13.98
N MET A 17 7.14 -3.31 14.55
CA MET A 17 5.88 -2.65 14.93
C MET A 17 6.12 -1.48 15.88
N LYS A 18 7.00 -1.65 16.87
CA LYS A 18 7.36 -0.55 17.79
C LYS A 18 8.12 0.57 17.08
N ALA A 19 9.10 0.23 16.24
CA ALA A 19 9.93 1.22 15.55
C ALA A 19 9.13 2.02 14.50
N LEU A 20 8.14 1.38 13.86
CA LEU A 20 7.38 1.96 12.76
C LEU A 20 6.02 2.52 13.17
N ALA A 21 5.58 2.37 14.43
CA ALA A 21 4.31 2.89 14.91
C ALA A 21 4.06 4.37 14.59
N GLY A 22 5.11 5.20 14.58
CA GLY A 22 5.02 6.63 14.23
C GLY A 22 4.84 6.94 12.73
N TYR A 23 4.90 5.92 11.87
CA TYR A 23 4.82 6.05 10.40
C TYR A 23 3.47 5.59 9.83
N GLN A 24 2.49 5.25 10.68
CA GLN A 24 1.17 4.88 10.22
C GLN A 24 0.56 5.98 9.34
N VAL A 25 0.05 5.58 8.18
CA VAL A 25 -0.75 6.46 7.32
C VAL A 25 -2.16 6.53 7.90
N ASN A 26 -2.49 7.68 8.49
CA ASN A 26 -3.80 7.95 9.09
C ASN A 26 -4.34 9.32 8.64
N ALA A 27 -5.60 9.62 8.98
CA ALA A 27 -6.27 10.85 8.54
C ALA A 27 -5.50 12.13 8.94
N ALA A 28 -4.86 12.15 10.12
CA ALA A 28 -4.08 13.29 10.57
C ALA A 28 -2.81 13.50 9.73
N LEU A 29 -2.17 12.43 9.26
CA LEU A 29 -1.07 12.52 8.30
C LEU A 29 -1.58 12.92 6.91
N LEU A 30 -2.66 12.29 6.43
CA LEU A 30 -3.23 12.55 5.11
C LEU A 30 -3.71 14.00 4.97
N ALA A 31 -4.25 14.59 6.04
CA ALA A 31 -4.67 16.00 6.06
C ALA A 31 -3.53 17.00 5.82
N LYS A 32 -2.26 16.58 5.93
CA LYS A 32 -1.09 17.41 5.61
C LYS A 32 -0.68 17.30 4.14
N ALA A 33 -1.20 16.32 3.41
CA ALA A 33 -0.93 16.14 2.00
C ALA A 33 -1.78 17.09 1.14
N ASP A 34 -1.53 17.10 -0.16
CA ASP A 34 -2.41 17.79 -1.11
C ASP A 34 -3.84 17.23 -0.99
N PRO A 35 -4.89 18.07 -1.03
CA PRO A 35 -6.28 17.60 -0.96
C PRO A 35 -6.69 16.61 -2.07
N LYS A 36 -5.92 16.53 -3.16
CA LYS A 36 -6.10 15.58 -4.27
C LYS A 36 -5.13 14.41 -4.22
N ALA A 37 -4.35 14.26 -3.15
CA ALA A 37 -3.48 13.11 -2.98
C ALA A 37 -4.31 11.81 -2.99
N VAL A 38 -3.76 10.76 -3.59
CA VAL A 38 -4.32 9.41 -3.54
C VAL A 38 -3.47 8.53 -2.63
N VAL A 39 -4.12 7.59 -1.95
CA VAL A 39 -3.48 6.61 -1.09
C VAL A 39 -3.38 5.29 -1.83
N LEU A 40 -2.15 4.75 -1.86
CA LEU A 40 -1.79 3.49 -2.49
C LEU A 40 -1.22 2.51 -1.45
N HIS A 41 -1.51 1.23 -1.64
CA HIS A 41 -1.06 0.10 -0.84
C HIS A 41 -1.08 -1.18 -1.68
N CYS A 42 0.05 -1.87 -1.77
CA CYS A 42 0.22 -3.03 -2.67
C CYS A 42 -0.58 -4.29 -2.27
N LEU A 43 -1.02 -4.35 -1.00
CA LEU A 43 -1.77 -5.43 -0.35
C LEU A 43 -0.96 -6.72 -0.12
N PRO A 44 -1.33 -7.56 0.87
CA PRO A 44 -2.39 -7.35 1.87
C PRO A 44 -2.04 -6.24 2.88
N ALA A 45 -3.05 -5.56 3.43
CA ALA A 45 -2.87 -4.53 4.46
C ALA A 45 -3.27 -5.06 5.85
N HIS A 46 -2.53 -4.68 6.88
CA HIS A 46 -2.88 -4.81 8.29
C HIS A 46 -3.50 -3.50 8.77
N ARG A 47 -4.83 -3.49 8.88
CA ARG A 47 -5.60 -2.37 9.41
C ARG A 47 -5.08 -1.97 10.79
N ASP A 48 -4.94 -0.66 10.97
CA ASP A 48 -4.48 0.01 12.18
C ASP A 48 -3.03 -0.31 12.58
N ALA A 49 -2.25 -0.95 11.69
CA ALA A 49 -0.80 -1.05 11.78
C ALA A 49 -0.15 0.02 10.89
N GLU A 50 0.11 -0.28 9.61
CA GLU A 50 0.74 0.66 8.66
C GLU A 50 -0.24 1.70 8.09
N ILE A 51 -1.54 1.41 8.13
CA ILE A 51 -2.60 2.26 7.58
C ILE A 51 -3.85 2.12 8.43
N SER A 52 -4.50 3.23 8.78
CA SER A 52 -5.74 3.20 9.55
C SER A 52 -6.92 2.80 8.65
N ALA A 53 -7.92 2.14 9.25
CA ALA A 53 -9.07 1.62 8.50
C ALA A 53 -9.85 2.70 7.71
N ASP A 54 -9.99 3.91 8.27
CA ASP A 54 -10.67 5.05 7.68
C ASP A 54 -9.93 5.62 6.45
N VAL A 55 -8.60 5.53 6.42
CA VAL A 55 -7.81 5.92 5.25
C VAL A 55 -7.82 4.82 4.18
N LEU A 56 -7.73 3.55 4.60
CA LEU A 56 -7.75 2.41 3.68
C LEU A 56 -9.05 2.34 2.88
N ASP A 57 -10.20 2.57 3.52
CA ASP A 57 -11.53 2.54 2.89
C ASP A 57 -12.04 3.95 2.52
N GLY A 58 -11.21 4.97 2.72
CA GLY A 58 -11.58 6.38 2.56
C GLY A 58 -11.67 6.85 1.11
N PRO A 59 -12.21 8.05 0.86
CA PRO A 59 -12.47 8.57 -0.48
C PRO A 59 -11.21 8.86 -1.31
N GLN A 60 -10.04 9.00 -0.67
CA GLN A 60 -8.75 9.19 -1.34
C GLN A 60 -8.02 7.86 -1.58
N SER A 61 -8.59 6.72 -1.19
CA SER A 61 -8.02 5.40 -1.42
C SER A 61 -8.21 4.97 -2.87
N ALA A 62 -7.11 4.61 -3.53
CA ALA A 62 -7.11 4.03 -4.88
C ALA A 62 -6.58 2.58 -4.88
N ILE A 63 -6.64 1.91 -3.72
CA ILE A 63 -5.97 0.62 -3.48
C ILE A 63 -6.54 -0.52 -4.33
N PHE A 64 -7.86 -0.53 -4.55
CA PHE A 64 -8.48 -1.55 -5.41
C PHE A 64 -8.22 -1.31 -6.89
N ASP A 65 -8.20 -0.05 -7.34
CA ASP A 65 -7.80 0.30 -8.71
C ASP A 65 -6.32 -0.06 -8.93
N GLU A 66 -5.45 0.18 -7.94
CA GLU A 66 -4.05 -0.25 -7.96
C GLU A 66 -3.92 -1.78 -8.11
N ALA A 67 -4.71 -2.53 -7.33
CA ALA A 67 -4.73 -3.99 -7.40
C ALA A 67 -5.25 -4.51 -8.74
N GLU A 68 -6.31 -3.93 -9.30
CA GLU A 68 -6.85 -4.29 -10.62
C GLU A 68 -5.84 -3.98 -11.73
N ASN A 69 -5.19 -2.82 -11.66
CA ASN A 69 -4.22 -2.38 -12.66
C ASN A 69 -3.02 -3.32 -12.83
N ARG A 70 -2.73 -4.19 -11.84
CA ARG A 70 -1.75 -5.27 -11.99
C ARG A 70 -2.05 -6.15 -13.21
N LEU A 71 -3.32 -6.49 -13.46
CA LEU A 71 -3.72 -7.30 -14.60
C LEU A 71 -3.36 -6.61 -15.92
N HIS A 72 -3.72 -5.33 -16.04
CA HIS A 72 -3.53 -4.58 -17.28
C HIS A 72 -2.05 -4.35 -17.57
N VAL A 73 -1.27 -3.96 -16.56
CA VAL A 73 0.17 -3.73 -16.68
C VAL A 73 0.89 -5.03 -17.04
N GLN A 74 0.55 -6.15 -16.40
CA GLN A 74 1.19 -7.44 -16.69
C GLN A 74 0.83 -7.97 -18.09
N LYS A 75 -0.40 -7.77 -18.57
CA LYS A 75 -0.78 -8.09 -19.96
C LYS A 75 0.08 -7.31 -20.97
N ALA A 76 0.21 -6.00 -20.76
CA ALA A 76 1.03 -5.15 -21.62
C ALA A 76 2.51 -5.56 -21.58
N LEU A 77 3.04 -5.84 -20.39
CA LEU A 77 4.42 -6.29 -20.24
C LEU A 77 4.69 -7.62 -20.97
N LEU A 78 3.79 -8.60 -20.86
CA LEU A 78 3.91 -9.87 -21.58
C LEU A 78 3.86 -9.67 -23.09
N GLU A 79 2.97 -8.81 -23.59
CA GLU A 79 2.90 -8.48 -25.01
C GLU A 79 4.23 -7.89 -25.52
N GLN A 80 4.80 -6.93 -24.76
CA GLN A 80 6.08 -6.32 -25.10
C GLN A 80 7.22 -7.34 -25.12
N LEU A 81 7.34 -8.16 -24.07
CA LEU A 81 8.47 -9.09 -23.93
C LEU A 81 8.39 -10.29 -24.87
N ILE A 82 7.20 -10.77 -25.22
CA ILE A 82 7.02 -12.00 -26.03
C ILE A 82 6.90 -11.67 -27.52
N LEU A 83 6.21 -10.58 -27.88
CA LEU A 83 5.90 -10.28 -29.28
C LEU A 83 6.80 -9.18 -29.88
N ARG A 84 7.45 -8.35 -29.05
CA ARG A 84 8.22 -7.19 -29.52
C ARG A 84 9.67 -7.11 -29.03
N GLY A 85 10.10 -8.03 -28.17
CA GLY A 85 11.50 -8.22 -27.76
C GLY A 85 12.22 -9.16 -28.71
#